data_AF-A0A3R7WG71-F1
#
_entry.id   AF-A0A3R7WG71-F1
#
_cell.length_a   1.000
_cell.length_b   1.000
_cell.length_c   1.000
_cell.angle_alpha   90.00
_cell.angle_beta   90.00
_cell.angle_gamma   90.00
#
_symmetry.space_group_name_H-M   'P 1'
#
loop_
_entity.id
_entity.type
_entity.pdbx_description
1 polymer ?
#
loop_
_entity_poly.entity_id
_entity_poly.type
_entity_poly.pdbx_seq_one_letter_code
_entity_poly.pdbx_strand_id
1 'polypeptide(L)'
;MFFLIVLHPYLMRTFVTAVEQKWPMQALTESGHRFKNLPAARYATYVTFQQTNVPHGAYTEKKLYYSSKRSLYGHKVEVSVVLNGFAIDYTKFYKGSVSD
;
A
#
# COMPACT_ATOMS: atom_id res chain seq x y z
N MET A 1 -12.46 -16.52 13.35
CA MET A 1 -12.27 -15.24 12.62
C MET A 1 -12.48 -15.46 11.11
N PHE A 2 -13.68 -15.92 10.69
CA PHE A 2 -13.94 -16.35 9.31
C PHE A 2 -14.31 -15.20 8.36
N PHE A 3 -14.92 -14.14 8.87
CA PHE A 3 -15.43 -13.03 8.06
C PHE A 3 -14.33 -12.30 7.27
N LEU A 4 -13.20 -11.98 7.91
CA LEU A 4 -12.09 -11.27 7.25
C LEU A 4 -11.43 -12.11 6.16
N ILE A 5 -11.40 -13.43 6.31
CA ILE A 5 -10.84 -14.35 5.31
C ILE A 5 -11.70 -14.36 4.04
N VAL A 6 -13.03 -14.28 4.18
CA VAL A 6 -13.97 -14.20 3.05
C VAL A 6 -13.95 -12.81 2.41
N LEU A 7 -13.85 -11.75 3.21
CA LEU A 7 -13.90 -10.38 2.72
C LEU A 7 -12.60 -9.96 2.01
N HIS A 8 -11.45 -10.46 2.46
CA HIS A 8 -10.15 -10.14 1.89
C HIS A 8 -10.06 -10.35 0.36
N PRO A 9 -10.34 -11.53 -0.22
CA PRO A 9 -10.25 -11.72 -1.67
C PRO A 9 -11.24 -10.83 -2.44
N TYR A 10 -12.41 -10.53 -1.86
CA TYR A 10 -13.37 -9.61 -2.45
C TYR A 10 -12.82 -8.17 -2.51
N LEU A 11 -12.26 -7.67 -1.41
CA LEU A 11 -11.63 -6.35 -1.37
C LEU A 11 -10.45 -6.26 -2.36
N MET A 12 -9.59 -7.29 -2.41
CA MET A 12 -8.45 -7.28 -3.33
C MET A 12 -8.88 -7.29 -4.79
N ARG A 13 -9.87 -8.09 -5.15
CA ARG A 13 -10.43 -8.08 -6.50
C ARG A 13 -10.99 -6.71 -6.86
N THR A 14 -11.69 -6.06 -5.94
CA THR A 14 -12.43 -4.82 -6.20
C THR A 14 -11.51 -3.60 -6.27
N PHE A 15 -10.58 -3.48 -5.33
CA PHE A 15 -9.79 -2.24 -5.14
C PHE A 15 -8.38 -2.33 -5.72
N VAL A 16 -7.85 -3.52 -5.98
CA VAL A 16 -6.48 -3.69 -6.49
C VAL A 16 -6.52 -4.30 -7.88
N THR A 17 -7.01 -5.54 -8.03
CA THR A 17 -6.98 -6.25 -9.31
C THR A 17 -7.80 -5.55 -10.40
N ALA A 18 -9.02 -5.10 -10.09
CA ALA A 18 -9.85 -4.39 -11.07
C ALA A 18 -9.22 -3.05 -11.49
N VAL A 19 -8.54 -2.37 -10.58
CA VAL A 19 -7.85 -1.09 -10.85
C VAL A 19 -6.61 -1.32 -11.70
N GLU A 20 -5.83 -2.36 -11.39
CA GLU A 20 -4.69 -2.79 -12.19
C GLU A 20 -5.13 -3.10 -13.64
N GLN A 21 -6.21 -3.86 -13.81
CA GLN A 21 -6.74 -4.18 -15.14
C GLN A 21 -7.29 -2.96 -15.88
N LYS A 22 -7.87 -1.99 -15.17
CA LYS A 22 -8.39 -0.75 -15.74
C LYS A 22 -7.29 0.18 -16.26
N TRP A 23 -6.09 0.14 -15.66
CA TRP A 23 -4.99 1.03 -15.99
C TRP A 23 -3.76 0.29 -16.56
N PRO A 24 -3.88 -0.37 -17.73
CA PRO A 24 -2.71 -0.86 -18.44
C PRO A 24 -1.89 0.31 -18.99
N MET A 25 -0.65 0.02 -19.40
CA MET A 25 0.26 1.03 -19.93
C MET A 25 -0.30 1.80 -21.13
N GLN A 26 -1.08 1.11 -21.98
CA GLN A 26 -1.77 1.71 -23.11
C GLN A 26 -2.82 2.75 -22.66
N ALA A 27 -3.68 2.41 -21.70
CA ALA A 27 -4.69 3.35 -21.19
C ALA A 27 -4.05 4.57 -20.50
N LEU A 28 -2.94 4.38 -19.78
CA LEU A 28 -2.16 5.49 -19.22
C LEU A 28 -1.54 6.38 -20.31
N THR A 29 -1.12 5.77 -21.42
CA THR A 29 -0.58 6.48 -22.59
C THR A 29 -1.65 7.35 -23.25
N GLU A 30 -2.80 6.76 -23.56
CA GLU A 30 -3.92 7.43 -24.24
C GLU A 30 -4.54 8.54 -23.38
N SER A 31 -4.60 8.34 -22.06
CA SER A 31 -5.11 9.34 -21.12
C SER A 31 -4.10 10.41 -20.72
N GLY A 32 -2.85 10.34 -21.21
CA GLY A 32 -1.81 11.34 -20.91
C GLY A 32 -1.16 11.22 -19.52
N HIS A 33 -1.43 10.14 -18.79
CA HIS A 33 -0.93 9.94 -17.42
C HIS A 33 0.33 9.06 -17.36
N ARG A 34 1.37 9.48 -18.09
CA ARG A 34 2.70 8.84 -18.06
C ARG A 34 3.72 9.70 -17.33
N PHE A 35 4.72 9.06 -16.74
CA PHE A 35 5.86 9.78 -16.19
C PHE A 35 6.63 10.48 -17.31
N LYS A 36 6.75 11.81 -17.22
CA LYS A 36 7.41 12.65 -18.24
C LYS A 36 8.85 12.19 -18.54
N ASN A 37 9.59 11.81 -17.50
CA ASN A 37 11.01 11.44 -17.61
C ASN A 37 11.24 9.93 -17.75
N LEU A 38 10.20 9.11 -17.53
CA LEU A 38 10.28 7.65 -17.52
C LEU A 38 9.07 7.06 -18.28
N PRO A 39 8.99 7.22 -19.60
CA PRO A 39 7.79 6.88 -20.37
C PRO A 39 7.48 5.38 -20.40
N ALA A 40 8.46 4.53 -20.05
CA ALA A 40 8.30 3.07 -19.93
C ALA A 40 7.88 2.62 -18.50
N ALA A 41 7.92 3.51 -17.50
CA ALA A 41 7.47 3.17 -16.15
C ALA A 41 5.95 3.24 -16.07
N ARG A 42 5.32 2.14 -15.66
CA ARG A 42 3.86 2.05 -15.48
C ARG A 42 3.40 2.62 -14.13
N TYR A 43 4.19 2.40 -13.08
CA TYR A 43 3.87 2.80 -11.71
C TYR A 43 5.14 3.25 -10.98
N ALA A 44 4.95 4.00 -9.90
CA ALA A 44 5.98 4.27 -8.91
C ALA A 44 5.69 3.47 -7.65
N THR A 45 6.74 3.02 -6.97
CA THR A 45 6.62 2.38 -5.65
C THR A 45 6.75 3.43 -4.56
N TYR A 46 5.81 3.45 -3.62
CA TYR A 46 5.84 4.33 -2.47
C TYR A 46 5.58 3.57 -1.16
N VAL A 47 6.25 4.01 -0.10
CA VAL A 47 6.10 3.43 1.24
C VAL A 47 5.02 4.19 2.00
N THR A 48 3.87 3.57 2.21
CA THR A 48 2.80 4.08 3.05
C THR A 48 2.94 3.57 4.49
N PHE A 49 2.40 4.34 5.44
CA PHE A 49 2.31 3.92 6.83
C PHE A 49 0.87 4.07 7.28
N GLN A 50 0.24 2.94 7.52
CA GLN A 50 -1.11 2.89 8.04
C GLN A 50 -1.03 3.09 9.55
N GLN A 51 -1.34 4.31 9.98
CA GLN A 51 -1.42 4.65 11.40
C GLN A 51 -2.47 3.78 12.08
N THR A 52 -2.15 3.33 13.29
CA THR A 52 -3.07 2.63 14.18
C THR A 52 -3.09 3.30 15.55
N ASN A 53 -4.10 2.95 16.35
CA ASN A 53 -4.05 3.21 17.79
C ASN A 53 -2.87 2.45 18.41
N VAL A 54 -2.47 2.87 19.62
CA VAL A 54 -1.48 2.12 20.40
C VAL A 54 -2.02 0.71 20.64
N PRO A 55 -1.32 -0.34 20.17
CA PRO A 55 -1.79 -1.70 20.37
C PRO A 55 -1.88 -2.02 21.86
N HIS A 56 -2.80 -2.90 22.25
CA HIS A 56 -2.89 -3.36 23.63
C HIS A 56 -1.73 -4.34 23.94
N GLY A 57 -1.36 -4.49 25.21
CA GLY A 57 -0.30 -5.42 25.64
C GLY A 57 0.91 -4.75 26.29
N ALA A 58 1.99 -5.51 26.43
CA ALA A 58 3.21 -5.06 27.09
C ALA A 58 3.94 -4.00 26.25
N TYR A 59 4.77 -3.18 26.90
CA TYR A 59 5.55 -2.15 26.19
C TYR A 59 6.46 -2.75 25.09
N THR A 60 7.05 -3.91 25.35
CA THR A 60 7.90 -4.63 24.39
C THR A 60 7.16 -5.01 23.11
N GLU A 61 5.89 -5.39 23.21
CA GLU A 61 5.02 -5.72 22.07
C GLU A 61 4.58 -4.46 21.32
N LYS A 62 4.22 -3.41 22.07
CA LYS A 62 3.82 -2.12 21.53
C LYS A 62 4.90 -1.47 20.70
N LYS A 63 6.13 -1.46 21.23
CA LYS A 63 7.30 -0.86 20.59
C LYS A 63 7.54 -1.42 19.19
N LEU A 64 7.16 -2.67 18.92
CA LEU A 64 7.32 -3.27 17.59
C LEU A 64 6.54 -2.53 16.49
N TYR A 65 5.45 -1.84 16.84
CA TYR A 65 4.62 -1.10 15.88
C TYR A 65 4.98 0.38 15.80
N TYR A 66 5.86 0.89 16.67
CA TYR A 66 6.26 2.29 16.67
C TYR A 66 7.34 2.55 15.61
N SER A 67 7.11 3.53 14.74
CA SER A 67 8.09 4.08 13.81
C SER A 67 8.68 5.35 14.42
N SER A 68 9.99 5.36 14.68
CA SER A 68 10.68 6.55 15.21
C SER A 68 10.71 7.67 14.18
N LYS A 69 10.92 7.32 12.90
CA LYS A 69 10.94 8.27 11.79
C LYS A 69 9.63 9.03 11.61
N ARG A 70 8.49 8.36 11.82
CA ARG A 70 7.16 8.96 11.67
C ARG A 70 6.54 9.38 13.01
N SER A 71 7.16 9.03 14.14
CA SER A 71 6.63 9.22 15.50
C SER A 71 5.21 8.69 15.70
N LEU A 72 4.87 7.57 15.05
CA LEU A 72 3.52 7.00 15.05
C LEU A 72 3.56 5.46 15.19
N TYR A 73 2.50 4.90 15.77
CA TYR A 73 2.26 3.46 15.75
C TYR A 73 1.53 3.06 14.48
N GLY A 74 1.91 1.92 13.91
CA GLY A 74 1.23 1.40 12.73
C GLY A 74 1.98 0.32 11.98
N HIS A 75 1.53 0.14 10.74
CA HIS A 75 2.07 -0.82 9.80
C HIS A 75 2.63 -0.10 8.58
N LYS A 76 3.78 -0.55 8.11
CA LYS A 76 4.38 -0.08 6.87
C LYS A 76 4.01 -1.01 5.73
N VAL A 77 3.61 -0.43 4.60
CA VAL A 77 3.24 -1.16 3.37
C VAL A 77 3.84 -0.43 2.18
N GLU A 78 4.52 -1.17 1.30
CA GLU A 78 4.94 -0.64 0.01
C GLU A 78 3.81 -0.82 -1.00
N VAL A 79 3.52 0.22 -1.75
CA VAL A 79 2.37 0.29 -2.66
C VAL A 79 2.87 0.75 -4.03
N SER A 80 2.43 0.07 -5.07
CA SER A 80 2.63 0.47 -6.46
C SER A 80 1.49 1.36 -6.90
N VAL A 81 1.79 2.59 -7.30
CA VAL A 81 0.81 3.63 -7.61
C VAL A 81 1.02 4.13 -9.04
N VAL A 82 -0.06 4.16 -9.84
CA VAL A 82 -0.05 4.78 -11.17
C VAL A 82 -0.21 6.30 -11.06
N LEU A 83 0.18 7.05 -12.10
CA LEU A 83 0.18 8.51 -12.06
C LEU A 83 -1.23 9.12 -11.83
N ASN A 84 -2.30 8.35 -12.03
CA ASN A 84 -3.68 8.73 -11.73
C ASN A 84 -3.99 8.70 -10.21
N GLY A 85 -3.00 8.38 -9.37
CA GLY A 85 -3.14 8.31 -7.92
C GLY A 85 -3.72 7.00 -7.38
N PHE A 86 -3.98 6.01 -8.25
CA PHE A 86 -4.54 4.73 -7.84
C PHE A 86 -3.45 3.70 -7.51
N ALA A 87 -3.66 2.96 -6.42
CA ALA A 87 -2.86 1.79 -6.10
C ALA A 87 -3.25 0.61 -7.01
N ILE A 88 -2.25 -0.06 -7.57
CA ILE A 88 -2.45 -1.24 -8.43
C ILE A 88 -1.85 -2.52 -7.84
N ASP A 89 -0.97 -2.37 -6.83
CA ASP A 89 -0.38 -3.50 -6.11
C ASP A 89 0.15 -3.03 -4.75
N TYR A 90 0.35 -3.95 -3.82
CA TYR A 90 0.93 -3.68 -2.51
C TYR A 90 1.65 -4.92 -1.93
N THR A 91 2.66 -4.67 -1.10
CA THR A 91 3.43 -5.74 -0.45
C THR A 91 2.78 -6.22 0.83
N LYS A 92 3.33 -7.28 1.44
CA LYS A 92 2.96 -7.66 2.81
C LYS A 92 3.23 -6.49 3.75
N PHE A 93 2.38 -6.32 4.75
CA PHE A 93 2.60 -5.31 5.77
C PHE A 93 3.74 -5.73 6.71
N TYR A 94 4.47 -4.75 7.20
CA TYR A 94 5.51 -4.91 8.22
C TYR A 94 5.16 -4.08 9.44
N LYS A 95 5.59 -4.54 10.63
CA LYS A 95 5.43 -3.77 11.86
C LYS A 95 6.27 -2.49 11.76
N GLY A 96 5.76 -1.39 12.32
CA GLY A 96 6.35 -0.07 12.14
C GLY A 96 7.84 0.04 12.49
N SER A 97 8.32 -0.70 13.48
CA SER A 97 9.73 -0.67 13.90
C SER A 97 10.69 -1.47 13.02
N VAL A 98 10.20 -2.46 12.25
CA VAL A 98 11.05 -3.42 11.52
C VAL A 98 11.61 -2.81 10.23
N SER A 99 10.97 -1.75 9.73
CA SER A 99 11.33 -1.13 8.45
C SER A 99 11.37 0.39 8.52
N ASP A 100 11.74 0.93 9.68
CA ASP A 100 11.89 2.38 9.93
C ASP A 100 13.14 2.99 9.28
#